data_AF-A0A0B5DKJ3-F1
#
_entry.id   AF-A0A0B5DKJ3-F1
#
_cell.length_a   1.000
_cell.length_b   1.000
_cell.length_c   1.000
_cell.angle_alpha   90.00
_cell.angle_beta   90.00
_cell.angle_gamma   90.00
#
_symmetry.space_group_name_H-M   'P 1'
#
loop_
_entity.id
_entity.type
_entity.pdbx_description
1 polymer ?
#
loop_
_entity_poly.entity_id
_entity_poly.type
_entity_poly.pdbx_seq_one_letter_code
_entity_poly.pdbx_strand_id
1 'polypeptide(L)'
;MPAWQAVAGAAALAAVVNLIVLYIGDAAGASLALKLDGKPDDIGAGDVIFMSLVAPALGITAVVLLARWKPVFLRVGQLVSGAVAVLTAIGPLTLDTDGGTAATLITMHLFVGFVAVAALEVIRRSRV
;
A
#
# COMPACT_ATOMS: atom_id res chain seq x y z
N MET A 1 -6.32 4.99 -20.62
CA MET A 1 -5.21 5.72 -19.94
C MET A 1 -3.92 4.92 -20.07
N PRO A 2 -2.77 5.54 -20.44
CA PRO A 2 -1.47 4.90 -20.42
C PRO A 2 -1.15 4.22 -19.07
N ALA A 3 -0.57 3.02 -19.11
CA ALA A 3 -0.31 2.24 -17.88
C ALA A 3 0.62 2.96 -16.91
N TRP A 4 1.62 3.70 -17.40
CA TRP A 4 2.55 4.46 -16.55
C TRP A 4 1.83 5.56 -15.76
N GLN A 5 0.79 6.19 -16.32
CA GLN A 5 -0.02 7.20 -15.61
C GLN A 5 -0.83 6.55 -14.48
N ALA A 6 -1.35 5.34 -14.71
CA ALA A 6 -2.05 4.58 -13.68
C ALA A 6 -1.11 4.20 -12.53
N VAL A 7 0.10 3.76 -12.85
CA VAL A 7 1.14 3.44 -11.85
C VAL A 7 1.54 4.67 -11.05
N ALA A 8 1.90 5.77 -11.72
CA ALA A 8 2.34 6.99 -11.06
C ALA A 8 1.21 7.62 -10.22
N GLY A 9 0.00 7.66 -10.77
CA GLY A 9 -1.18 8.18 -10.06
C GLY A 9 -1.53 7.34 -8.84
N ALA A 10 -1.46 6.02 -8.94
CA ALA A 10 -1.66 5.11 -7.81
C ALA A 10 -0.64 5.32 -6.70
N ALA A 11 0.66 5.38 -7.05
CA ALA A 11 1.73 5.63 -6.10
C ALA A 11 1.60 6.99 -5.41
N ALA A 12 1.34 8.05 -6.17
CA ALA A 12 1.15 9.39 -5.63
C ALA A 12 -0.07 9.46 -4.69
N LEU A 13 -1.20 8.86 -5.10
CA LEU A 13 -2.41 8.82 -4.28
C LEU A 13 -2.18 8.04 -2.98
N ALA A 14 -1.52 6.89 -3.05
CA ALA A 14 -1.15 6.11 -1.87
C ALA A 14 -0.28 6.93 -0.91
N ALA A 15 0.76 7.61 -1.41
CA ALA A 15 1.63 8.43 -0.57
C ALA A 15 0.89 9.58 0.12
N VAL A 16 0.06 10.33 -0.63
CA VAL A 16 -0.70 11.45 -0.06
C VAL A 16 -1.67 10.98 1.02
N VAL A 17 -2.46 9.94 0.74
CA VAL A 17 -3.46 9.47 1.70
C VAL A 17 -2.80 8.81 2.90
N ASN A 18 -1.75 8.03 2.71
CA ASN A 18 -1.04 7.44 3.85
C ASN A 18 -0.37 8.50 4.72
N LEU A 19 0.18 9.58 4.14
CA LEU A 19 0.66 10.70 4.95
C LEU A 19 -0.45 11.34 5.78
N ILE A 20 -1.64 11.53 5.19
CA ILE A 20 -2.80 12.05 5.93
C ILE A 20 -3.14 11.11 7.09
N VAL A 21 -3.18 9.80 6.84
CA VAL A 21 -3.45 8.79 7.87
C VAL A 21 -2.37 8.79 8.96
N LEU A 22 -1.10 8.97 8.60
CA LEU A 22 0.00 9.09 9.56
C LEU A 22 -0.22 10.27 10.51
N TYR A 23 -0.48 11.46 9.95
CA TYR A 23 -0.68 12.66 10.75
C TYR A 23 -1.96 12.61 11.60
N ILE A 24 -3.00 11.90 11.14
CA ILE A 24 -4.19 11.64 11.95
C ILE A 24 -3.83 10.73 13.14
N GLY A 25 -3.05 9.66 12.91
CA GLY A 25 -2.58 8.77 13.97
C GLY A 25 -1.74 9.49 15.01
N ASP A 26 -0.78 10.29 14.55
CA ASP A 26 0.07 11.15 15.40
C ASP A 26 -0.77 12.12 16.25
N ALA A 27 -1.69 12.85 15.61
CA ALA A 27 -2.58 13.79 16.29
C ALA A 27 -3.55 13.10 17.28
N ALA A 28 -3.85 11.81 17.08
CA ALA A 28 -4.64 10.99 17.99
C ALA A 28 -3.81 10.39 19.14
N GLY A 29 -2.50 10.63 19.18
CA GLY A 29 -1.59 10.14 20.22
C GLY A 29 -1.12 8.70 20.02
N ALA A 30 -1.21 8.15 18.81
CA ALA A 30 -0.56 6.88 18.48
C ALA A 30 0.96 7.01 18.65
N SER A 31 1.64 5.99 19.17
CA SER A 31 3.11 6.05 19.33
C SER A 31 3.85 6.07 18.00
N LEU A 32 3.25 5.51 16.94
CA LEU A 32 3.83 5.34 15.61
C LEU A 32 5.21 4.68 15.65
N ALA A 33 5.44 3.82 16.64
CA ALA A 33 6.67 3.08 16.81
C ALA A 33 6.39 1.57 16.84
N LEU A 34 7.30 0.82 16.23
CA LEU A 34 7.31 -0.63 16.27
C LEU A 34 8.53 -1.09 17.08
N LYS A 35 8.38 -2.15 17.88
CA LYS A 35 9.54 -2.83 18.45
C LYS A 35 10.06 -3.87 17.47
N LEU A 36 11.23 -3.62 16.90
CA LEU A 36 11.96 -4.56 16.06
C LEU A 36 13.24 -4.97 16.79
N ASP A 37 13.42 -6.27 17.01
CA ASP A 37 14.56 -6.82 17.76
C ASP A 37 14.78 -6.17 19.14
N GLY A 38 13.68 -5.81 19.82
CA GLY A 38 13.70 -5.16 21.12
C GLY A 38 14.07 -3.68 21.11
N LYS A 39 14.31 -3.08 19.93
CA LYS A 39 14.57 -1.65 19.77
C LYS A 39 13.34 -0.94 19.19
N PRO A 40 13.01 0.27 19.67
CA PRO A 40 12.01 1.12 19.00
C PRO A 40 12.51 1.50 17.61
N ASP A 41 11.63 1.35 16.63
CA ASP A 41 11.77 1.84 15.26
C ASP A 41 10.58 2.77 14.98
N ASP A 42 10.88 4.06 14.84
CA ASP A 42 9.86 5.09 14.67
C ASP A 42 9.46 5.19 13.21
N ILE A 43 8.15 5.22 12.95
CA ILE A 43 7.60 5.33 11.61
C ILE A 43 7.49 6.80 11.24
N GLY A 44 8.46 7.27 10.46
CA GLY A 44 8.50 8.64 9.99
C GLY A 44 7.68 8.88 8.71
N ALA A 45 7.41 10.15 8.43
CA ALA A 45 6.82 10.57 7.16
C ALA A 45 7.68 10.13 5.95
N GLY A 46 9.01 10.10 6.12
CA GLY A 46 9.95 9.63 5.09
C GLY A 46 9.71 8.17 4.70
N ASP A 47 9.54 7.28 5.69
CA ASP A 47 9.29 5.86 5.47
C ASP A 47 7.95 5.63 4.80
N VAL A 48 6.92 6.36 5.25
CA VAL A 48 5.57 6.30 4.66
C VAL A 48 5.59 6.78 3.21
N ILE A 49 6.24 7.90 2.90
CA ILE A 49 6.36 8.39 1.51
C ILE A 49 7.07 7.35 0.66
N PHE A 50 8.24 6.90 1.11
CA PHE A 50 9.07 5.97 0.35
C PHE A 50 8.31 4.67 0.04
N MET A 51 7.75 4.02 1.06
CA MET A 51 7.05 2.74 0.88
C MET A 51 5.73 2.89 0.12
N SER A 52 4.99 3.99 0.33
CA SER A 52 3.74 4.24 -0.39
C SER A 52 3.95 4.58 -1.86
N LEU A 53 5.14 5.04 -2.25
CA LEU A 53 5.52 5.20 -3.65
C LEU A 53 6.04 3.89 -4.23
N VAL A 54 7.06 3.31 -3.60
CA VAL A 54 7.85 2.21 -4.15
C VAL A 54 7.04 0.92 -4.23
N ALA A 55 6.34 0.53 -3.17
CA ALA A 55 5.64 -0.75 -3.12
C ALA A 55 4.53 -0.88 -4.19
N PRO A 56 3.55 0.04 -4.30
CA PRO A 56 2.55 -0.05 -5.35
C PRO A 56 3.16 0.17 -6.74
N ALA A 57 4.15 1.04 -6.90
CA ALA A 57 4.78 1.25 -8.20
C ALA A 57 5.43 -0.02 -8.75
N LEU A 58 6.21 -0.71 -7.90
CA LEU A 58 6.85 -1.99 -8.27
C LEU A 58 5.82 -3.09 -8.49
N GLY A 59 4.87 -3.26 -7.57
CA GLY A 59 3.86 -4.33 -7.66
C GLY A 59 2.98 -4.21 -8.91
N ILE A 60 2.43 -3.02 -9.16
CA ILE A 60 1.57 -2.78 -10.34
C ILE A 60 2.40 -2.92 -11.62
N THR A 61 3.63 -2.37 -11.66
CA THR A 61 4.49 -2.47 -12.84
C THR A 61 4.82 -3.92 -13.16
N ALA A 62 5.17 -4.74 -12.17
CA ALA A 62 5.44 -6.16 -12.34
C ALA A 62 4.23 -6.89 -12.94
N VAL A 63 3.03 -6.64 -12.42
CA VAL A 63 1.78 -7.22 -12.97
C VAL A 63 1.52 -6.75 -14.40
N VAL A 64 1.75 -5.47 -14.71
CA VAL A 64 1.57 -4.91 -16.05
C VAL A 64 2.53 -5.53 -17.07
N LEU A 65 3.78 -5.79 -16.65
CA LEU A 65 4.78 -6.50 -17.46
C LEU A 65 4.36 -7.95 -17.68
N LEU A 66 3.92 -8.66 -16.63
CA LEU A 66 3.40 -10.01 -16.73
C LEU A 66 2.20 -10.10 -17.69
N ALA A 67 1.31 -9.12 -17.63
CA ALA A 67 0.14 -9.01 -18.48
C ALA A 67 0.46 -8.78 -19.97
N ARG A 68 1.73 -8.57 -20.35
CA ARG A 68 2.16 -8.58 -21.76
C ARG A 68 2.12 -9.99 -22.36
N TRP A 69 2.31 -11.03 -21.55
CA TRP A 69 2.25 -12.42 -22.01
C TRP A 69 0.80 -12.93 -22.09
N LYS A 70 0.00 -12.68 -21.04
CA LYS A 70 -1.43 -13.03 -21.01
C LYS A 70 -2.23 -11.99 -20.23
N PRO A 71 -3.38 -11.52 -20.76
CA PRO A 71 -4.18 -10.49 -20.09
C PRO A 71 -4.78 -10.95 -18.75
N VAL A 72 -4.89 -12.27 -18.51
CA VAL A 72 -5.40 -12.85 -17.25
C VAL A 72 -4.58 -12.41 -16.02
N PHE A 73 -3.29 -12.10 -16.20
CA PHE A 73 -2.43 -11.68 -15.09
C PHE A 73 -2.89 -10.38 -14.42
N LEU A 74 -3.67 -9.52 -15.11
CA LEU A 74 -4.27 -8.35 -14.47
C LEU A 74 -5.28 -8.75 -13.38
N ARG A 75 -6.11 -9.77 -13.62
CA ARG A 75 -7.07 -10.28 -12.63
C ARG A 75 -6.39 -10.99 -11.47
N VAL A 76 -5.36 -11.80 -11.79
CA VAL A 76 -4.54 -12.46 -10.76
C VAL A 76 -3.86 -11.41 -9.90
N GLY A 77 -3.29 -10.36 -10.51
CA GLY A 77 -2.66 -9.25 -9.81
C GLY A 77 -3.64 -8.54 -8.86
N GLN A 78 -4.88 -8.31 -9.27
CA GLN A 78 -5.91 -7.74 -8.37
C GLN A 78 -6.17 -8.62 -7.14
N LEU A 79 -6.33 -9.94 -7.35
CA LEU A 79 -6.54 -10.88 -6.25
C LEU A 79 -5.33 -10.90 -5.30
N VAL A 80 -4.13 -10.96 -5.86
CA VAL A 80 -2.87 -10.97 -5.10
C VAL A 80 -2.69 -9.65 -4.34
N SER A 81 -2.94 -8.49 -4.96
CA SER A 81 -2.86 -7.20 -4.29
C SER A 81 -3.81 -7.10 -3.10
N GLY A 82 -5.07 -7.54 -3.26
CA GLY A 82 -6.03 -7.58 -2.16
C GLY A 82 -5.60 -8.53 -1.04
N ALA A 83 -5.17 -9.74 -1.38
CA ALA A 83 -4.69 -10.72 -0.40
C ALA A 83 -3.45 -10.22 0.36
N VAL A 84 -2.45 -9.66 -0.34
CA VAL A 84 -1.24 -9.11 0.28
C VAL A 84 -1.58 -7.94 1.20
N ALA A 85 -2.51 -7.07 0.84
CA ALA A 85 -2.91 -5.95 1.68
C ALA A 85 -3.58 -6.41 2.98
N VAL A 86 -4.45 -7.43 2.91
CA VAL A 86 -5.06 -8.02 4.11
C VAL A 86 -4.00 -8.70 4.97
N LEU A 87 -3.10 -9.48 4.37
CA LEU A 87 -2.04 -10.18 5.09
C LEU A 87 -1.07 -9.20 5.78
N THR A 88 -0.67 -8.14 5.11
CA THR A 88 0.22 -7.12 5.67
C THR A 88 -0.47 -6.26 6.73
N ALA A 89 -1.78 -6.01 6.59
CA ALA A 89 -2.57 -5.36 7.62
C ALA A 89 -2.69 -6.19 8.92
N ILE A 90 -2.55 -7.51 8.87
CA ILE A 90 -2.52 -8.33 10.09
C ILE A 90 -1.23 -8.13 10.89
N GLY A 91 -0.11 -7.82 10.23
CA GLY A 91 1.20 -7.66 10.86
C GLY A 91 1.20 -6.78 12.11
N PRO A 92 0.69 -5.54 12.04
CA PRO A 92 0.60 -4.65 13.21
C PRO A 92 -0.15 -5.22 14.42
N LEU A 93 -1.11 -6.13 14.23
CA LEU A 93 -1.84 -6.78 15.32
C LEU A 93 -1.01 -7.82 16.08
N THR A 94 0.12 -8.23 15.50
CA THR A 94 1.03 -9.24 16.07
C THR A 94 2.26 -8.62 16.74
N LEU A 95 2.43 -7.30 16.61
CA LEU A 95 3.56 -6.55 17.17
C LEU A 95 3.18 -5.93 18.51
N ASP A 96 4.18 -5.75 19.38
CA ASP A 96 4.04 -5.03 20.64
C ASP A 96 3.97 -3.51 20.37
N THR A 97 2.79 -3.05 19.94
CA THR A 97 2.48 -1.65 19.63
C THR A 97 1.11 -1.27 20.19
N ASP A 98 0.84 0.03 20.32
CA ASP A 98 -0.46 0.51 20.81
C ASP A 98 -1.55 0.37 19.74
N GLY A 99 -2.81 0.36 20.20
CA GLY A 99 -3.97 0.19 19.31
C GLY A 99 -4.12 1.30 18.26
N GLY A 100 -3.70 2.53 18.56
CA GLY A 100 -3.73 3.64 17.61
C GLY A 100 -2.72 3.44 16.47
N THR A 101 -1.51 3.01 16.81
CA THR A 101 -0.48 2.65 15.82
C THR A 101 -0.92 1.47 14.96
N ALA A 102 -1.45 0.40 15.58
CA ALA A 102 -1.96 -0.75 14.85
C ALA A 102 -3.07 -0.34 13.86
N ALA A 103 -4.06 0.45 14.30
CA ALA A 103 -5.15 0.92 13.45
C ALA A 103 -4.65 1.82 12.29
N THR A 104 -3.69 2.70 12.57
CA THR A 104 -3.06 3.58 11.57
C THR A 104 -2.40 2.75 10.48
N LEU A 105 -1.55 1.78 10.86
CA LEU A 105 -0.83 0.94 9.91
C LEU A 105 -1.76 0.01 9.12
N ILE A 106 -2.75 -0.61 9.77
CA ILE A 106 -3.79 -1.41 9.09
C ILE A 106 -4.44 -0.60 7.99
N THR A 107 -4.87 0.63 8.30
CA THR A 107 -5.56 1.51 7.36
C THR A 107 -4.67 1.83 6.15
N MET A 108 -3.40 2.16 6.37
CA MET A 108 -2.44 2.42 5.29
C MET A 108 -2.26 1.21 4.36
N HIS A 109 -2.07 0.00 4.92
CA HIS A 109 -1.85 -1.21 4.13
C HIS A 109 -3.08 -1.57 3.29
N LEU A 110 -4.27 -1.50 3.89
CA LEU A 110 -5.51 -1.73 3.18
C LEU A 110 -5.74 -0.71 2.06
N PHE A 111 -5.41 0.56 2.30
CA PHE A 111 -5.53 1.61 1.29
C PHE A 111 -4.58 1.39 0.09
N VAL A 112 -3.32 1.02 0.35
CA VAL A 112 -2.36 0.68 -0.72
C VAL A 112 -2.88 -0.49 -1.56
N GLY A 113 -3.43 -1.52 -0.93
CA GLY A 113 -4.07 -2.64 -1.61
C GLY A 113 -5.25 -2.22 -2.49
N PHE A 114 -6.15 -1.40 -1.93
CA PHE A 114 -7.29 -0.85 -2.64
C PHE A 114 -6.86 -0.07 -3.90
N VAL A 115 -5.89 0.84 -3.75
CA VAL A 115 -5.40 1.66 -4.87
C VAL A 115 -4.71 0.79 -5.94
N ALA A 116 -3.95 -0.24 -5.54
CA ALA A 116 -3.35 -1.17 -6.49
C ALA A 116 -4.40 -1.95 -7.30
N VAL A 117 -5.45 -2.46 -6.65
CA VAL A 117 -6.58 -3.14 -7.31
C VAL A 117 -7.28 -2.19 -8.28
N ALA A 118 -7.55 -0.95 -7.85
CA ALA A 118 -8.19 0.07 -8.67
C ALA A 118 -7.33 0.44 -9.90
N ALA A 119 -6.02 0.61 -9.72
CA ALA A 119 -5.10 0.91 -10.82
C ALA A 119 -5.06 -0.21 -11.86
N LEU A 120 -4.96 -1.47 -11.42
CA LEU A 120 -5.01 -2.63 -12.30
C LEU A 120 -6.36 -2.75 -13.02
N GLU A 121 -7.47 -2.39 -12.36
CA GLU A 121 -8.80 -2.37 -12.99
C GLU A 121 -8.90 -1.31 -14.08
N VAL A 122 -8.38 -0.09 -13.83
CA VAL A 122 -8.34 0.99 -14.83
C VAL A 122 -7.50 0.59 -16.05
N ILE A 123 -6.35 -0.06 -15.83
CA ILE A 123 -5.50 -0.57 -16.92
C ILE A 123 -6.24 -1.67 -17.69
N ARG A 124 -6.89 -2.60 -16.99
CA ARG A 124 -7.64 -3.70 -17.60
C ARG A 124 -8.77 -3.18 -18.49
N ARG A 125 -9.56 -2.21 -18.00
CA ARG A 125 -10.64 -1.58 -18.76
C ARG A 125 -10.14 -0.75 -19.94
N SER A 126 -8.95 -0.15 -19.84
CA SER A 126 -8.36 0.62 -20.94
C SER A 126 -7.81 -0.25 -22.08
N ARG A 127 -7.71 -1.58 -21.89
CA ARG A 127 -7.26 -2.55 -22.89
C ARG A 127 -8.40 -3.31 -23.56
N VAL A 128 -9.62 -3.17 -23.06
CA VAL A 128 -10.86 -3.68 -23.67
C VAL A 128 -11.39 -2.61 -24.61
#